data_AF-A0A8T6TLG4-F1
#
_entry.id   AF-A0A8T6TLG4-F1
#
_cell.length_a   1.000
_cell.length_b   1.000
_cell.length_c   1.000
_cell.angle_alpha   90.00
_cell.angle_beta   90.00
_cell.angle_gamma   90.00
#
_symmetry.space_group_name_H-M   'P 1'
#
loop_
_entity.id
_entity.type
_entity.pdbx_description
1 polymer ?
#
loop_
_entity_poly.entity_id
_entity_poly.type
_entity_poly.pdbx_seq_one_letter_code
_entity_poly.pdbx_strand_id
1 'polypeptide(L)'
;MCDFWCHECSGYTYFKLNTALDGNHVVICANPDCKHKHYRYVKDGKITDDRFYEGKDIAEEIEPMPSAYSKEARPMGLIARWRQREAIGEAR
;
A
#
# COMPACT_ATOMS: atom_id res chain seq x y z
N MET A 1 -5.48 1.65 -6.62
CA MET A 1 -5.25 2.31 -5.32
C MET A 1 -5.17 1.25 -4.23
N CYS A 2 -4.01 1.18 -3.58
CA CYS A 2 -3.74 0.32 -2.44
C CYS A 2 -3.83 1.14 -1.16
N ASP A 3 -4.25 0.49 -0.09
CA ASP A 3 -4.31 1.07 1.25
C ASP A 3 -3.98 0.03 2.31
N PHE A 4 -3.27 0.45 3.35
CA PHE A 4 -3.03 -0.39 4.53
C PHE A 4 -2.91 0.45 5.80
N TRP A 5 -3.21 -0.18 6.92
CA TRP A 5 -3.07 0.39 8.25
C TRP A 5 -1.77 -0.08 8.92
N CYS A 6 -1.03 0.86 9.50
CA CYS A 6 0.14 0.60 10.33
C CYS A 6 -0.24 0.64 11.81
N HIS A 7 0.00 -0.48 12.51
CA HIS A 7 -0.26 -0.59 13.95
C HIS A 7 0.76 0.16 14.81
N GLU A 8 1.99 0.36 14.33
CA GLU A 8 3.05 1.02 15.10
C GLU A 8 2.83 2.53 15.22
N CYS A 9 2.54 3.22 14.11
CA CYS A 9 2.21 4.64 14.14
C CYS A 9 0.72 4.94 14.19
N SER A 10 -0.14 3.92 14.17
CA SER A 10 -1.60 4.07 14.09
C SER A 10 -2.02 5.07 13.00
N GLY A 11 -1.65 4.76 11.75
CA GLY A 11 -1.97 5.59 10.59
C GLY A 11 -2.12 4.77 9.32
N TYR A 12 -2.66 5.40 8.29
CA TYR A 12 -2.95 4.80 7.00
C TYR A 12 -1.90 5.22 5.97
N THR A 13 -1.62 4.33 5.01
CA THR A 13 -0.81 4.62 3.83
C THR A 13 -1.63 4.35 2.57
N TYR A 14 -1.65 5.31 1.64
CA TYR A 14 -2.43 5.27 0.40
C TYR A 14 -1.55 5.53 -0.81
N PHE A 15 -1.43 4.57 -1.72
CA PHE A 15 -0.56 4.71 -2.90
C PHE A 15 -0.98 3.78 -4.04
N LYS A 16 -0.37 3.97 -5.22
CA LYS A 16 -0.61 3.11 -6.39
C LYS A 16 0.60 2.21 -6.59
N LEU A 17 0.34 0.95 -6.91
CA LEU A 17 1.34 -0.02 -7.33
C LEU A 17 1.18 -0.31 -8.81
N ASN A 18 2.30 -0.57 -9.49
CA ASN A 18 2.32 -1.06 -10.85
C ASN A 18 1.95 -2.55 -10.85
N THR A 19 1.24 -3.01 -11.89
CA THR A 19 0.91 -4.44 -12.11
C THR A 19 2.13 -5.31 -12.42
N ALA A 20 3.28 -4.71 -12.68
CA ALA A 20 4.55 -5.44 -12.84
C ALA A 20 5.16 -5.93 -11.51
N LEU A 21 4.61 -5.51 -10.37
CA LEU A 21 5.14 -5.79 -9.03
C LEU A 21 4.41 -6.97 -8.35
N ASP A 22 4.11 -8.03 -9.08
CA ASP A 22 3.45 -9.20 -8.50
C ASP A 22 4.47 -10.05 -7.72
N GLY A 23 4.15 -10.36 -6.45
CA GLY A 23 5.04 -11.16 -5.60
C GLY A 23 4.99 -10.82 -4.11
N ASN A 24 5.98 -11.37 -3.38
CA ASN A 24 6.20 -11.07 -1.97
C ASN A 24 6.95 -9.75 -1.85
N HIS A 25 6.35 -8.73 -1.25
CA HIS A 25 6.99 -7.44 -1.06
C HIS A 25 7.01 -7.03 0.41
N VAL A 26 8.04 -6.26 0.75
CA VAL A 26 8.08 -5.52 2.00
C VAL A 26 7.67 -4.10 1.69
N VAL A 27 6.52 -3.67 2.19
CA VAL A 27 6.04 -2.30 2.02
C VAL A 27 6.41 -1.50 3.27
N ILE A 28 7.19 -0.44 3.12
CA ILE A 28 7.58 0.42 4.23
C ILE A 28 6.44 1.39 4.55
N CYS A 29 6.16 1.60 5.84
CA CYS A 29 5.20 2.62 6.28
C CYS A 29 5.64 4.00 5.76
N ALA A 30 4.74 4.72 5.10
CA ALA A 30 5.03 6.03 4.50
C ALA A 30 5.27 7.14 5.54
N ASN A 31 4.95 6.90 6.82
CA ASN A 31 5.27 7.85 7.88
C ASN A 31 6.81 7.89 8.07
N PRO A 32 7.47 9.04 7.83
CA PRO A 32 8.92 9.17 7.95
C PRO A 32 9.49 8.77 9.32
N ASP A 33 8.68 8.93 10.37
CA ASP A 33 9.07 8.65 11.75
C ASP A 33 8.83 7.19 12.18
N CYS A 34 8.14 6.40 11.36
CA CYS A 34 7.77 5.01 11.70
C CYS A 34 8.62 4.00 10.96
N LYS A 35 8.65 4.06 9.61
CA LYS A 35 9.40 3.13 8.74
C LYS A 35 9.18 1.63 9.03
N HIS A 36 8.06 1.27 9.66
CA HIS A 36 7.70 -0.11 9.95
C HIS A 36 7.57 -0.95 8.67
N LYS A 37 8.08 -2.19 8.70
CA LYS A 37 8.08 -3.13 7.57
C LYS A 37 6.77 -3.92 7.52
N HIS A 38 6.03 -3.81 6.42
CA HIS A 38 4.81 -4.58 6.18
C HIS A 38 5.04 -5.65 5.11
N TYR A 39 5.13 -6.90 5.55
CA TYR A 39 5.17 -8.06 4.67
C TYR A 39 3.81 -8.30 4.01
N ARG A 40 3.73 -8.08 2.70
CA ARG A 40 2.48 -8.10 1.92
C ARG A 40 2.67 -8.79 0.59
N TYR A 41 1.67 -9.57 0.20
CA TYR A 41 1.63 -10.13 -1.14
C TYR A 41 0.95 -9.14 -2.09
N VAL A 42 1.61 -8.80 -3.20
CA VAL A 42 1.08 -7.92 -4.23
C VAL A 42 0.66 -8.76 -5.43
N LYS A 43 -0.54 -8.48 -5.95
CA LYS A 43 -1.09 -9.13 -7.13
C LYS A 43 -1.95 -8.17 -7.93
N ASP A 44 -1.77 -8.13 -9.25
CA ASP A 44 -2.49 -7.25 -10.17
C ASP A 44 -2.43 -5.78 -9.72
N GLY A 45 -1.26 -5.34 -9.23
CA GLY A 45 -1.04 -3.98 -8.72
C GLY A 45 -1.82 -3.64 -7.44
N LYS A 46 -2.22 -4.65 -6.65
CA LYS A 46 -2.93 -4.50 -5.37
C LYS A 46 -2.22 -5.25 -4.25
N ILE A 47 -2.14 -4.62 -3.08
CA ILE A 47 -1.82 -5.34 -1.85
C ILE A 47 -3.02 -6.25 -1.54
N THR A 48 -2.76 -7.54 -1.45
CA THR A 48 -3.75 -8.54 -1.02
C THR A 48 -3.85 -8.59 0.51
N ASP A 49 -4.88 -9.26 1.02
CA ASP A 49 -5.02 -9.50 2.45
C ASP A 49 -4.00 -10.50 3.00
N ASP A 50 -3.34 -11.25 2.10
CA ASP A 50 -2.32 -12.22 2.45
C ASP A 50 -1.06 -11.54 3.00
N ARG A 51 -0.53 -12.15 4.06
CA ARG A 51 0.66 -11.72 4.77
C ARG A 51 1.63 -12.88 4.86
N PHE A 52 2.92 -12.57 4.88
CA PHE A 52 3.96 -13.55 5.13
C PHE A 52 4.82 -13.08 6.30
N TYR A 53 5.62 -14.00 6.84
CA TYR A 53 6.55 -13.73 7.92
C TYR A 53 7.93 -13.36 7.38
N GLU A 54 8.71 -12.67 8.21
CA GLU A 54 10.12 -12.40 7.94
C GLU A 54 10.89 -13.69 7.63
N GLY A 55 11.84 -13.63 6.70
CA GLY A 55 12.66 -14.77 6.28
C GLY A 55 12.19 -15.50 5.00
N LYS A 56 11.13 -15.02 4.33
CA LYS A 56 10.81 -15.43 2.95
C LYS A 56 11.58 -14.59 1.93
N ASP A 57 11.82 -15.17 0.76
CA ASP A 57 12.33 -14.42 -0.38
C ASP A 57 11.36 -13.30 -0.75
N ILE A 58 11.88 -12.08 -0.76
CA ILE A 58 11.18 -10.86 -1.15
C ILE A 58 11.61 -10.49 -2.57
N ALA A 59 10.65 -10.07 -3.38
CA ALA A 59 10.93 -9.57 -4.71
C ALA A 59 11.58 -8.18 -4.64
N GLU A 60 10.99 -7.27 -3.85
CA GLU A 60 11.49 -5.90 -3.69
C GLU A 60 10.96 -5.26 -2.40
N GLU A 61 11.73 -4.32 -1.85
CA GLU A 61 11.25 -3.38 -0.82
C GLU A 61 10.60 -2.15 -1.50
N ILE A 62 9.35 -1.87 -1.12
CA ILE A 62 8.56 -0.77 -1.67
C ILE A 62 8.53 0.36 -0.64
N GLU A 63 9.05 1.52 -1.03
CA GLU A 63 9.03 2.74 -0.22
C GLU A 63 8.03 3.74 -0.82
N PRO A 64 6.81 3.84 -0.27
CA PRO A 64 5.85 4.85 -0.71
C PRO A 64 6.37 6.25 -0.33
N MET A 65 6.01 7.23 -1.16
CA MET A 65 6.30 8.63 -0.87
C MET A 65 5.67 9.04 0.48
N PRO A 66 6.32 9.91 1.29
CA PRO A 66 5.76 10.37 2.56
C PRO A 66 4.35 10.98 2.47
N SER A 67 4.01 11.58 1.34
CA SER A 67 2.67 12.13 1.06
C SER A 67 1.56 11.06 0.97
N ALA A 68 1.91 9.78 0.93
CA ALA A 68 0.98 8.65 0.99
C ALA A 68 0.42 8.43 2.40
N TYR A 69 1.08 8.94 3.44
CA TYR A 69 0.67 8.78 4.83
C TYR A 69 -0.50 9.68 5.21
N SER A 70 -1.40 9.18 6.05
CA SER A 70 -2.40 9.98 6.75
C SER A 70 -2.72 9.38 8.11
N LYS A 71 -2.90 10.24 9.13
CA LYS A 71 -3.35 9.79 10.45
C LYS A 71 -4.82 9.37 10.45
N GLU A 72 -5.62 9.98 9.59
CA GLU A 72 -7.05 9.75 9.49
C GLU A 72 -7.38 8.81 8.33
N ALA A 73 -8.39 7.96 8.54
CA ALA A 73 -8.90 7.13 7.46
C ALA A 73 -9.53 8.01 6.38
N ARG A 74 -9.13 7.86 5.13
CA ARG A 74 -9.87 8.45 4.02
C ARG A 74 -11.26 7.79 3.96
N PRO A 75 -12.34 8.57 3.81
CA PRO A 75 -13.68 7.99 3.75
C PRO A 75 -13.79 7.00 2.59
N MET A 76 -14.43 5.86 2.84
CA MET A 76 -14.58 4.75 1.89
C MET A 76 -15.09 5.22 0.51
N GLY A 77 -16.00 6.22 0.49
CA GLY A 77 -16.51 6.80 -0.75
C GLY A 77 -15.43 7.46 -1.62
N LEU A 78 -14.41 8.09 -1.02
CA LEU A 78 -13.27 8.66 -1.77
C LEU A 78 -12.38 7.56 -2.34
N ILE A 79 -12.09 6.51 -1.56
CA ILE A 79 -11.29 5.37 -2.02
C ILE A 79 -12.01 4.65 -3.17
N ALA A 80 -13.30 4.36 -3.02
CA ALA A 80 -14.12 3.74 -4.07
C ALA A 80 -14.18 4.60 -5.33
N ARG A 81 -14.38 5.92 -5.18
CA ARG A 81 -14.39 6.86 -6.31
C ARG A 81 -13.05 6.88 -7.06
N TRP A 82 -11.93 6.84 -6.35
CA TRP A 82 -10.62 6.77 -7.00
C TRP A 82 -10.39 5.43 -7.69
N ARG A 83 -10.77 4.31 -7.07
CA ARG A 83 -10.71 2.98 -7.70
C ARG A 83 -11.56 2.92 -8.97
N GLN A 84 -12.76 3.53 -8.97
CA GLN A 84 -13.61 3.61 -10.15
C GLN A 84 -12.97 4.45 -11.26
N ARG A 85 -12.41 5.63 -10.92
CA ARG A 85 -11.69 6.48 -11.87
C ARG A 85 -10.45 5.80 -12.46
N GLU A 86 -9.75 4.98 -11.67
CA GLU A 86 -8.65 4.15 -12.16
C GLU A 86 -9.12 3.06 -13.13
N ALA A 87 -10.21 2.36 -12.82
CA ALA A 87 -10.75 1.30 -13.66
C ALA A 87 -11.19 1.79 -15.06
N ILE A 88 -11.59 3.07 -15.17
CA ILE A 88 -11.97 3.70 -16.44
C ILE A 88 -10.81 4.48 -17.11
N GLY A 89 -9.59 4.43 -16.54
CA GLY A 89 -8.40 5.06 -17.11
C GLY A 89 -8.28 6.58 -16.91
N GLU A 90 -9.04 7.18 -15.99
CA GLU A 90 -9.09 8.64 -15.76
C GLU A 90 -8.14 9.14 -14.65
N ALA A 91 -7.34 8.26 -14.06
CA ALA A 91 -6.49 8.61 -12.94
C ALA A 91 -5.14 9.19 -13.42
N ARG A 92 -5.16 10.48 -13.77
CA ARG A 92 -3.97 11.30 -14.04
C ARG A 92 -3.09 11.49 -12.81
#